data_AF-A0A966PT48-F1
#
_entry.id   AF-A0A966PT48-F1
#
_cell.length_a   1.000
_cell.length_b   1.000
_cell.length_c   1.000
_cell.angle_alpha   90.00
_cell.angle_beta   90.00
_cell.angle_gamma   90.00
#
_symmetry.space_group_name_H-M   'P 1'
#
loop_
_entity.id
_entity.type
_entity.pdbx_description
1 polymer ?
#
loop_
_entity_poly.entity_id
_entity_poly.type
_entity_poly.pdbx_seq_one_letter_code
_entity_poly.pdbx_strand_id
1 'polypeptide(L)'
;MAVVTQIQVRRGTASSWTSANPTLAAGEFGFETDTGKVKIGTGSTAWTSLGYLGAGDVTLTGTQTLTNKTLTAPIITLATSAQTASYTLVLTDASDIVEMNNASANNLTIPLNSSVAFPTGTVITVLQTGAGQTTIVGTGGVTVNGTPGLKLRAQWSSATLIKRATDTWVAIGDLSA
;
A
#
# COMPACT_ATOMS: atom_id res chain seq x y z
N MET A 1 -33.44 -36.91 17.78
CA MET A 1 -32.40 -36.00 18.28
C MET A 1 -31.32 -35.93 17.21
N ALA A 2 -31.08 -34.77 16.59
CA ALA A 2 -30.04 -34.68 15.57
C ALA A 2 -28.69 -34.99 16.24
N VAL A 3 -27.97 -36.00 15.75
CA VAL A 3 -26.60 -36.26 16.17
C VAL A 3 -25.76 -35.09 15.66
N VAL A 4 -25.47 -34.13 16.54
CA VAL A 4 -24.47 -33.10 16.27
C VAL A 4 -23.12 -33.77 16.56
N THR A 5 -22.42 -34.21 15.52
CA THR A 5 -21.06 -34.73 15.68
C THR A 5 -20.14 -33.56 16.00
N GLN A 6 -19.78 -33.40 17.28
CA GLN A 6 -18.80 -32.40 17.71
C GLN A 6 -17.39 -32.94 17.47
N ILE A 7 -16.63 -32.30 16.56
CA ILE A 7 -15.21 -32.60 16.37
C ILE A 7 -14.39 -31.76 17.35
N GLN A 8 -13.52 -32.43 18.11
CA GLN A 8 -12.58 -31.80 19.03
C GLN A 8 -11.15 -32.07 18.54
N VAL A 9 -10.34 -31.01 18.43
CA VAL A 9 -8.89 -31.14 18.16
C VAL A 9 -8.11 -31.19 19.48
N ARG A 10 -6.87 -31.68 19.42
CA ARG A 10 -5.92 -31.58 20.53
C ARG A 10 -5.73 -30.11 20.89
N ARG A 11 -5.85 -29.76 22.17
CA ARG A 11 -5.92 -28.36 22.64
C ARG A 11 -5.30 -28.19 24.02
N GLY A 12 -4.86 -26.98 24.32
CA GLY A 12 -4.25 -26.59 25.61
C GLY A 12 -3.82 -25.12 25.58
N THR A 13 -3.29 -24.58 26.67
CA THR A 13 -2.73 -23.22 26.68
C THR A 13 -1.40 -23.18 25.91
N ALA A 14 -1.00 -22.01 25.42
CA ALA A 14 0.29 -21.82 24.76
C ALA A 14 1.46 -22.27 25.66
N SER A 15 1.36 -22.04 26.97
CA SER A 15 2.36 -22.50 27.95
C SER A 15 2.42 -24.03 28.07
N SER A 16 1.27 -24.70 28.14
CA SER A 16 1.21 -26.17 28.21
C SER A 16 1.74 -26.82 26.94
N TRP A 17 1.40 -26.27 25.77
CA TRP A 17 1.93 -26.73 24.49
C TRP A 17 3.44 -26.54 24.36
N THR A 18 3.95 -25.37 24.75
CA THR A 18 5.39 -25.06 24.73
C THR A 18 6.17 -25.97 25.68
N SER A 19 5.62 -26.26 26.86
CA SER A 19 6.27 -27.13 27.85
C SER A 19 6.29 -28.60 27.44
N ALA A 20 5.19 -29.11 26.87
CA ALA A 20 5.11 -30.49 26.37
C ALA A 20 5.90 -30.67 25.07
N ASN A 21 5.97 -29.62 24.24
CA ASN A 21 6.64 -29.55 22.94
C ASN A 21 6.46 -30.80 22.04
N PRO A 22 5.24 -31.33 21.85
CA PRO A 22 5.06 -32.58 21.11
C PRO A 22 5.32 -32.41 19.61
N THR A 23 5.70 -33.50 18.96
CA THR A 23 5.63 -33.62 17.49
C THR A 23 4.22 -34.06 17.11
N LEU A 24 3.47 -33.18 16.45
CA LEU A 24 2.14 -33.49 15.93
C LEU A 24 2.25 -34.30 14.63
N ALA A 25 1.31 -35.23 14.42
CA ALA A 25 1.26 -36.00 13.18
C ALA A 25 1.02 -35.09 11.96
N ALA A 26 1.39 -35.56 10.76
CA ALA A 26 1.19 -34.78 9.54
C ALA A 26 -0.30 -34.47 9.34
N GLY A 27 -0.64 -33.18 9.26
CA GLY A 27 -2.03 -32.70 9.15
C GLY A 27 -2.79 -32.61 10.47
N GLU A 28 -2.20 -32.98 11.60
CA GLU A 28 -2.86 -32.88 12.91
C GLU A 28 -2.95 -31.42 13.38
N PHE A 29 -4.18 -30.96 13.64
CA PHE A 29 -4.45 -29.63 14.20
C PHE A 29 -4.16 -29.60 15.70
N GLY A 30 -3.36 -28.63 16.14
CA GLY A 30 -3.22 -28.26 17.55
C GLY A 30 -3.71 -26.82 17.79
N PHE A 31 -4.47 -26.63 18.87
CA PHE A 31 -5.11 -25.35 19.19
C PHE A 31 -4.65 -24.79 20.54
N GLU A 32 -4.18 -23.54 20.55
CA GLU A 32 -3.88 -22.76 21.77
C GLU A 32 -5.16 -22.09 22.28
N THR A 33 -5.69 -22.55 23.41
CA THR A 33 -7.00 -22.11 23.94
C THR A 33 -7.02 -20.68 24.48
N ASP A 34 -5.86 -20.14 24.82
CA ASP A 34 -5.65 -18.81 25.42
C ASP A 34 -5.27 -17.74 24.38
N THR A 35 -4.63 -18.12 23.27
CA THR A 35 -4.25 -17.19 22.18
C THR A 35 -5.17 -17.29 20.96
N GLY A 36 -5.98 -18.35 20.86
CA GLY A 36 -6.81 -18.64 19.70
C GLY A 36 -6.03 -19.09 18.46
N LYS A 37 -4.72 -19.35 18.59
CA LYS A 37 -3.86 -19.73 17.46
C LYS A 37 -3.89 -21.22 17.20
N VAL A 38 -3.63 -21.60 15.95
CA VAL A 38 -3.58 -22.98 15.49
C VAL A 38 -2.21 -23.25 14.88
N LYS A 39 -1.65 -24.44 15.10
CA LYS A 39 -0.54 -24.99 14.32
C LYS A 39 -0.96 -26.33 13.73
N ILE A 40 -0.43 -26.68 12.55
CA ILE A 40 -0.68 -27.96 11.89
C ILE A 40 0.61 -28.77 11.90
N GLY A 41 0.55 -30.01 12.37
CA GLY A 41 1.70 -30.91 12.43
C GLY A 41 2.22 -31.30 11.05
N THR A 42 3.53 -31.52 10.98
CA THR A 42 4.22 -32.04 9.79
C THR A 42 4.60 -33.52 9.93
N GLY A 43 4.38 -34.12 11.11
CA GLY A 43 4.80 -35.48 11.44
C GLY A 43 6.25 -35.59 11.93
N SER A 44 7.04 -34.52 11.87
CA SER A 44 8.45 -34.52 12.26
C SER A 44 8.91 -33.27 13.02
N THR A 45 8.22 -32.13 12.84
CA THR A 45 8.56 -30.86 13.51
C THR A 45 7.88 -30.76 14.88
N ALA A 46 8.65 -30.43 15.91
CA ALA A 46 8.14 -30.18 17.26
C ALA A 46 7.30 -28.89 17.33
N TRP A 47 6.33 -28.83 18.25
CA TRP A 47 5.39 -27.72 18.42
C TRP A 47 6.02 -26.33 18.42
N THR A 48 7.11 -26.14 19.16
CA THR A 48 7.80 -24.85 19.31
C THR A 48 8.39 -24.34 18.00
N SER A 49 8.76 -25.25 17.09
CA SER A 49 9.32 -24.92 15.77
C SER A 49 8.28 -24.88 14.64
N LEU A 50 7.03 -25.28 14.90
CA LEU A 50 5.94 -25.16 13.92
C LEU A 50 5.52 -23.69 13.74
N GLY A 51 5.26 -23.30 12.49
CA GLY A 51 4.59 -22.04 12.17
C GLY A 51 3.12 -22.04 12.57
N TYR A 52 2.58 -20.88 12.90
CA TYR A 52 1.13 -20.73 13.08
C TYR A 52 0.42 -20.80 11.73
N LEU A 53 -0.76 -21.41 11.69
CA LEU A 53 -1.64 -21.36 10.54
C LEU A 53 -2.01 -19.90 10.25
N GLY A 54 -1.75 -19.44 9.03
CA GLY A 54 -1.94 -18.04 8.64
C GLY A 54 -0.81 -17.09 9.09
N ALA A 55 0.31 -17.61 9.61
CA ALA A 55 1.54 -16.84 9.76
C ALA A 55 2.36 -16.92 8.47
N GLY A 56 2.58 -15.77 7.85
CA GLY A 56 3.30 -15.57 6.59
C GLY A 56 2.94 -14.21 6.00
N ASP A 57 3.60 -13.83 4.91
CA ASP A 57 3.20 -12.62 4.17
C ASP A 57 1.78 -12.80 3.65
N VAL A 58 0.87 -11.93 4.09
CA VAL A 58 -0.49 -11.89 3.57
C VAL A 58 -0.44 -11.01 2.31
N THR A 59 -0.39 -11.62 1.13
CA THR A 59 -0.59 -10.90 -0.13
C THR A 59 -2.05 -10.50 -0.23
N LEU A 60 -2.33 -9.25 0.13
CA LEU A 60 -3.64 -8.64 0.01
C LEU A 60 -3.82 -8.09 -1.40
N THR A 61 -4.72 -8.68 -2.19
CA THR A 61 -5.09 -8.15 -3.51
C THR A 61 -6.36 -7.31 -3.42
N GLY A 62 -6.37 -6.13 -4.03
CA GLY A 62 -7.53 -5.24 -4.04
C GLY A 62 -7.61 -4.32 -2.81
N THR A 63 -8.78 -3.70 -2.61
CA THR A 63 -8.99 -2.75 -1.51
C THR A 63 -9.25 -3.47 -0.20
N GLN A 64 -8.37 -3.31 0.78
CA GLN A 64 -8.54 -3.86 2.11
C GLN A 64 -8.78 -2.78 3.16
N THR A 65 -9.70 -3.03 4.09
CA THR A 65 -9.92 -2.16 5.26
C THR A 65 -9.32 -2.84 6.50
N LEU A 66 -8.31 -2.22 7.11
CA LEU A 66 -7.65 -2.73 8.32
C LEU A 66 -8.15 -1.97 9.55
N THR A 67 -9.20 -2.48 10.18
CA THR A 67 -9.78 -1.88 11.40
C THR A 67 -9.15 -2.46 12.66
N ASN A 68 -8.67 -1.60 13.57
CA ASN A 68 -8.04 -1.96 14.85
C ASN A 68 -6.85 -2.95 14.72
N LYS A 69 -6.02 -2.82 13.69
CA LYS A 69 -4.81 -3.65 13.52
C LYS A 69 -3.56 -2.88 13.94
N THR A 70 -2.61 -3.58 14.55
CA THR A 70 -1.26 -3.05 14.83
C THR A 70 -0.36 -3.45 13.66
N LEU A 71 0.24 -2.46 12.99
CA LEU A 71 1.27 -2.68 11.96
C LEU A 71 2.63 -2.42 12.61
N THR A 72 3.42 -3.47 12.83
CA THR A 72 4.76 -3.36 13.41
C THR A 72 5.77 -3.22 12.27
N ALA A 73 6.45 -2.07 12.19
CA ALA A 73 7.45 -1.77 11.15
C ALA A 73 6.95 -2.03 9.70
N PRO A 74 5.84 -1.41 9.26
CA PRO A 74 5.36 -1.60 7.90
C PRO A 74 6.38 -1.05 6.89
N ILE A 75 6.66 -1.85 5.85
CA ILE A 75 7.37 -1.39 4.66
C ILE A 75 6.31 -0.97 3.64
N ILE A 76 6.37 0.28 3.17
CA ILE A 76 5.50 0.80 2.12
C ILE A 76 6.37 1.01 0.87
N THR A 77 6.11 0.23 -0.17
CA THR A 77 6.72 0.40 -1.49
C THR A 77 5.72 1.11 -2.39
N LEU A 78 6.10 2.28 -2.93
CA LEU A 78 5.27 3.00 -3.89
C LEU A 78 5.52 2.41 -5.29
N ALA A 79 4.49 2.32 -6.13
CA ALA A 79 4.69 1.94 -7.52
C ALA A 79 5.24 3.14 -8.31
N THR A 80 5.99 2.84 -9.38
CA THR A 80 6.53 3.82 -10.32
C THR A 80 5.79 3.71 -11.65
N SER A 81 5.28 4.83 -12.15
CA SER A 81 4.51 4.95 -13.39
C SER A 81 5.25 5.87 -14.36
N ALA A 82 6.00 5.29 -15.30
CA ALA A 82 6.79 6.05 -16.26
C ALA A 82 5.96 6.51 -17.46
N GLN A 83 6.03 7.81 -17.75
CA GLN A 83 5.28 8.50 -18.80
C GLN A 83 6.26 9.14 -19.80
N THR A 84 6.13 8.81 -21.08
CA THR A 84 7.02 9.30 -22.15
C THR A 84 6.44 10.48 -22.94
N ALA A 85 5.28 10.99 -22.52
CA ALA A 85 4.57 12.12 -23.10
C ALA A 85 3.91 12.95 -21.99
N SER A 86 3.22 14.04 -22.35
CA SER A 86 2.31 14.71 -21.42
C SER A 86 1.26 13.73 -20.90
N TYR A 87 0.92 13.83 -19.62
CA TYR A 87 0.11 12.85 -18.91
C TYR A 87 -0.99 13.52 -18.10
N THR A 88 -2.17 12.89 -18.03
CA THR A 88 -3.26 13.30 -17.14
C THR A 88 -3.42 12.24 -16.08
N LEU A 89 -3.38 12.67 -14.81
CA LEU A 89 -3.46 11.76 -13.68
C LEU A 89 -4.77 10.97 -13.69
N VAL A 90 -4.69 9.71 -13.27
CA VAL A 90 -5.82 8.80 -13.09
C VAL A 90 -5.87 8.30 -11.66
N LEU A 91 -7.00 7.73 -11.23
CA LEU A 91 -7.18 7.29 -9.84
C LEU A 91 -6.11 6.32 -9.34
N THR A 92 -5.53 5.51 -10.24
CA THR A 92 -4.49 4.55 -9.89
C THR A 92 -3.17 5.19 -9.52
N ASP A 93 -2.91 6.45 -9.90
CA ASP A 93 -1.67 7.15 -9.52
C ASP A 93 -1.68 7.59 -8.04
N ALA A 94 -2.80 7.39 -7.33
CA ALA A 94 -2.89 7.74 -5.92
C ALA A 94 -1.86 6.94 -5.10
N SER A 95 -0.92 7.64 -4.46
CA SER A 95 0.22 7.08 -3.71
C SER A 95 1.35 6.49 -4.58
N ASP A 96 1.37 6.79 -5.88
CA ASP A 96 2.44 6.37 -6.78
C ASP A 96 3.46 7.49 -7.03
N ILE A 97 4.58 7.10 -7.63
CA ILE A 97 5.58 7.98 -8.22
C ILE A 97 5.35 8.01 -9.74
N VAL A 98 4.85 9.14 -10.25
CA VAL A 98 4.71 9.37 -11.69
C VAL A 98 6.02 9.93 -12.22
N GLU A 99 6.71 9.15 -13.05
CA GLU A 99 7.99 9.52 -13.64
C GLU A 99 7.77 10.12 -15.03
N MET A 100 8.02 11.42 -15.19
CA MET A 100 7.93 12.12 -16.46
C MET A 100 9.23 11.94 -17.25
N ASN A 101 9.30 10.86 -18.03
CA ASN A 101 10.43 10.46 -18.87
C ASN A 101 10.27 10.95 -20.32
N ASN A 102 10.15 12.27 -20.50
CA ASN A 102 10.07 12.89 -21.82
C ASN A 102 11.26 13.82 -22.05
N ALA A 103 11.88 13.75 -23.24
CA ALA A 103 12.98 14.63 -23.63
C ALA A 103 12.50 16.05 -24.01
N SER A 104 11.22 16.21 -24.35
CA SER A 104 10.60 17.50 -24.70
C SER A 104 9.77 18.06 -23.55
N ALA A 105 9.56 19.39 -23.55
CA ALA A 105 8.67 20.04 -22.59
C ALA A 105 7.29 19.38 -22.58
N ASN A 106 6.76 19.13 -21.38
CA ASN A 106 5.59 18.30 -21.18
C ASN A 106 4.76 18.78 -20.00
N ASN A 107 3.48 18.38 -19.99
CA ASN A 107 2.55 18.73 -18.94
C ASN A 107 2.14 17.47 -18.17
N LEU A 108 2.14 17.57 -16.85
CA LEU A 108 1.42 16.66 -15.98
C LEU A 108 0.13 17.35 -15.52
N THR A 109 -1.01 16.80 -15.92
CA THR A 109 -2.32 17.42 -15.76
C THR A 109 -3.08 16.80 -14.61
N ILE A 110 -3.49 17.63 -13.65
CA ILE A 110 -4.44 17.28 -12.61
C ILE A 110 -5.86 17.41 -13.21
N PRO A 111 -6.63 16.32 -13.30
CA PRO A 111 -8.00 16.34 -13.83
C PRO A 111 -8.97 17.01 -12.85
N LEU A 112 -10.14 17.39 -13.37
CA LEU A 112 -11.26 17.87 -12.56
C LEU A 112 -11.79 16.75 -11.66
N ASN A 113 -12.18 17.08 -10.43
CA ASN A 113 -12.68 16.13 -9.44
C ASN A 113 -13.91 15.35 -9.92
N SER A 114 -14.75 15.96 -10.77
CA SER A 114 -15.92 15.30 -11.34
C SER A 114 -15.59 14.18 -12.32
N SER A 115 -14.39 14.18 -12.91
CA SER A 115 -13.93 13.14 -13.84
C SER A 115 -13.06 12.09 -13.13
N VAL A 116 -12.18 12.53 -12.23
CA VAL A 116 -11.26 11.66 -11.47
C VAL A 116 -11.27 12.12 -10.01
N ALA A 117 -12.13 11.47 -9.22
CA ALA A 117 -12.43 11.88 -7.85
C ALA A 117 -11.39 11.35 -6.84
N PHE A 118 -10.17 11.91 -6.86
CA PHE A 118 -9.19 11.61 -5.82
C PHE A 118 -9.74 12.01 -4.42
N PRO A 119 -9.61 11.16 -3.38
CA PRO A 119 -9.94 11.56 -2.01
C PRO A 119 -9.10 12.76 -1.53
N THR A 120 -9.67 13.62 -0.68
CA THR A 120 -8.88 14.66 0.00
C THR A 120 -7.77 14.00 0.84
N GLY A 121 -6.56 14.54 0.77
CA GLY A 121 -5.39 13.93 1.39
C GLY A 121 -4.62 12.95 0.50
N THR A 122 -5.10 12.64 -0.71
CA THR A 122 -4.29 11.90 -1.70
C THR A 122 -2.97 12.61 -1.95
N VAL A 123 -1.89 11.82 -1.95
CA VAL A 123 -0.53 12.24 -2.23
C VAL A 123 -0.05 11.54 -3.49
N ILE A 124 0.57 12.28 -4.41
CA ILE A 124 1.16 11.74 -5.64
C ILE A 124 2.53 12.40 -5.80
N THR A 125 3.58 11.62 -6.04
CA THR A 125 4.90 12.18 -6.32
C THR A 125 5.11 12.26 -7.82
N VAL A 126 5.62 13.39 -8.30
CA VAL A 126 5.98 13.61 -9.69
C VAL A 126 7.48 13.75 -9.76
N LEU A 127 8.14 12.97 -10.62
CA LEU A 127 9.59 12.98 -10.80
C LEU A 127 9.93 13.24 -12.27
N GLN A 128 10.69 14.30 -12.55
CA GLN A 128 11.16 14.57 -13.91
C GLN A 128 12.41 13.73 -14.21
N THR A 129 12.24 12.54 -14.79
CA THR A 129 13.37 11.69 -15.19
C THR A 129 13.90 12.05 -16.58
N GLY A 130 13.06 12.63 -17.44
CA GLY A 130 13.42 13.13 -18.76
C GLY A 130 14.07 14.52 -18.75
N ALA A 131 14.76 14.88 -19.84
CA ALA A 131 15.39 16.20 -19.99
C ALA A 131 14.38 17.34 -20.23
N GLY A 132 13.16 17.00 -20.67
CA GLY A 132 12.11 17.96 -20.96
C GLY A 132 11.47 18.49 -19.68
N GLN A 133 11.36 19.82 -19.57
CA GLN A 133 10.76 20.46 -18.41
C GLN A 133 9.30 20.02 -18.24
N THR A 134 9.00 19.44 -17.07
CA THR A 134 7.65 19.06 -16.68
C THR A 134 6.96 20.22 -15.98
N THR A 135 5.80 20.61 -16.50
CA THR A 135 4.93 21.61 -15.89
C THR A 135 3.70 20.93 -15.30
N ILE A 136 3.43 21.16 -14.01
CA ILE A 136 2.21 20.73 -13.36
C ILE A 136 1.10 21.71 -13.74
N VAL A 137 0.01 21.19 -14.27
CA VAL A 137 -1.14 22.01 -14.71
C VAL A 137 -2.43 21.44 -14.16
N GLY A 138 -3.40 22.31 -13.86
CA GLY A 138 -4.78 21.89 -13.59
C GLY A 138 -5.61 21.96 -14.86
N THR A 139 -6.52 21.01 -15.06
CA THR A 139 -7.63 21.20 -16.00
C THR A 139 -8.45 22.42 -15.56
N GLY A 140 -9.12 23.12 -16.49
CA GLY A 140 -9.92 24.31 -16.17
C GLY A 140 -10.86 24.08 -14.97
N GLY A 141 -10.74 24.93 -13.95
CA GLY A 141 -11.45 24.80 -12.67
C GLY A 141 -10.59 24.23 -11.53
N VAL A 142 -9.48 23.56 -11.82
CA VAL A 142 -8.54 23.08 -10.81
C VAL A 142 -7.53 24.17 -10.45
N THR A 143 -7.45 24.47 -9.15
CA THR A 143 -6.43 25.36 -8.56
C THR A 143 -5.25 24.54 -8.05
N VAL A 144 -4.06 24.80 -8.59
CA VAL A 144 -2.81 24.20 -8.11
C VAL A 144 -1.94 25.30 -7.50
N ASN A 145 -1.80 25.26 -6.18
CA ASN A 145 -0.94 26.19 -5.45
C ASN A 145 0.50 25.64 -5.46
N GLY A 146 1.49 26.51 -5.67
CA GLY A 146 2.90 26.13 -5.61
C GLY A 146 3.78 27.36 -5.49
N THR A 147 5.02 27.18 -5.05
CA THR A 147 6.04 28.23 -4.98
C THR A 147 7.40 27.65 -5.40
N PRO A 148 8.22 28.39 -6.17
CA PRO A 148 7.95 29.69 -6.78
C PRO A 148 7.05 29.63 -8.03
N GLY A 149 6.72 28.43 -8.50
CA GLY A 149 5.86 28.17 -9.65
C GLY A 149 5.45 26.70 -9.69
N LEU A 150 5.07 26.20 -10.87
CA LEU A 150 4.56 24.84 -11.04
C LEU A 150 5.41 23.99 -12.00
N LYS A 151 6.61 24.45 -12.35
CA LYS A 151 7.56 23.67 -13.15
C LYS A 151 8.52 22.95 -12.23
N LEU A 152 8.80 21.68 -12.52
CA LEU A 152 9.97 21.01 -11.94
C LEU A 152 11.23 21.72 -12.43
N ARG A 153 12.17 21.99 -11.49
CA ARG A 153 13.30 22.90 -11.76
C ARG A 153 14.24 22.37 -12.84
N ALA A 154 14.62 21.10 -12.78
CA ALA A 154 15.52 20.46 -13.72
C ALA A 154 15.26 18.95 -13.79
N GLN A 155 16.02 18.25 -14.65
CA GLN A 155 16.06 16.79 -14.61
C GLN A 155 16.43 16.32 -13.19
N TRP A 156 15.73 15.29 -12.71
CA TRP A 156 15.78 14.75 -11.34
C TRP A 156 15.15 15.62 -10.25
N SER A 157 14.55 16.77 -10.60
CA SER A 157 13.67 17.47 -9.66
C SER A 157 12.37 16.70 -9.49
N SER A 158 11.84 16.75 -8.27
CA SER A 158 10.55 16.16 -7.92
C SER A 158 9.66 17.13 -7.16
N ALA A 159 8.35 16.88 -7.24
CA ALA A 159 7.35 17.58 -6.46
C ALA A 159 6.25 16.62 -6.04
N THR A 160 5.75 16.83 -4.84
CA THR A 160 4.63 16.07 -4.30
C THR A 160 3.36 16.91 -4.44
N LEU A 161 2.36 16.32 -5.08
CA LEU A 161 1.00 16.84 -5.16
C LEU A 161 0.21 16.34 -3.96
N ILE A 162 -0.46 17.26 -3.26
CA ILE A 162 -1.33 16.93 -2.13
C ILE A 162 -2.71 17.52 -2.40
N LYS A 163 -3.74 16.67 -2.42
CA LYS A 163 -5.13 17.14 -2.55
C LYS A 163 -5.60 17.79 -1.26
N ARG A 164 -5.99 19.05 -1.32
CA ARG A 164 -6.39 19.86 -0.15
C ARG A 164 -7.91 19.99 -0.01
N ALA A 165 -8.62 20.04 -1.14
CA ALA A 165 -10.09 20.07 -1.21
C ALA A 165 -10.54 19.67 -2.63
N THR A 166 -11.85 19.74 -2.90
CA THR A 166 -12.39 19.66 -4.27
C THR A 166 -11.67 20.66 -5.17
N ASP A 167 -11.12 20.17 -6.28
CA ASP A 167 -10.40 20.95 -7.30
C ASP A 167 -9.28 21.85 -6.76
N THR A 168 -8.77 21.57 -5.56
CA THR A 168 -7.71 22.37 -4.92
C THR A 168 -6.56 21.48 -4.49
N TRP A 169 -5.38 21.77 -5.02
CA TRP A 169 -4.14 21.03 -4.78
C TRP A 169 -3.02 21.97 -4.36
N VAL A 170 -2.00 21.39 -3.72
CA VAL A 170 -0.71 22.04 -3.49
C VAL A 170 0.40 21.16 -4.07
N ALA A 171 1.33 21.77 -4.79
CA ALA A 171 2.56 21.18 -5.26
C ALA A 171 3.72 21.69 -4.39
N ILE A 172 4.49 20.77 -3.82
CA ILE A 172 5.62 21.08 -2.93
C ILE A 172 6.84 20.28 -3.39
N GLY A 173 7.98 20.93 -3.62
CA GLY A 173 9.19 20.25 -4.06
C GLY A 173 10.24 21.19 -4.64
N ASP A 174 11.14 20.65 -5.45
CA ASP A 174 12.15 21.41 -6.19
C ASP A 174 11.53 22.04 -7.44
N LEU A 175 10.91 23.21 -7.23
CA LEU A 175 10.10 23.91 -8.22
C LEU A 175 10.77 25.20 -8.73
N SER A 176 10.38 25.62 -9.93
CA SER A 176 10.80 26.86 -10.58
C SER A 176 9.60 27.63 -11.15
N ALA A 177 9.81 28.94 -11.38
CA ALA A 177 8.83 29.85 -11.97
C ALA A 177 8.63 29.64 -13.48
#